data_AF-A0A7J6JZU7-F1
#
_entry.id   AF-A0A7J6JZU7-F1
#
_cell.length_a   1.000
_cell.length_b   1.000
_cell.length_c   1.000
_cell.angle_alpha   90.00
_cell.angle_beta   90.00
_cell.angle_gamma   90.00
#
_symmetry.space_group_name_H-M   'P 1'
#
loop_
_entity.id
_entity.type
_entity.pdbx_description
1 polymer ?
#
loop_
_entity_poly.entity_id
_entity_poly.type
_entity_poly.pdbx_seq_one_letter_code
_entity_poly.pdbx_strand_id
1 'polypeptide(L)'
;MRHQTKMERTHATSENRAPSAGASETAKNEIDARLITAAVALSMSDVDEQDFDSMIAMYGEEDEQREILIKKSREILKLAKQAIFALHRRDVDQCQRNIKHCRKLVAETQPITEGFPALRFLGIYVGALEELAEAEIFFSFISERRLPRFASLHPLRVEEYLGGLMDFTGELNRFAVLRAVEQDLETVSLCRDFVNKIHEKMLLLDLRNSPLRRKYDTLKYTEKKLESLCYELQMGIRLKGFLPPSMTLEPEPMSKSDAEEKEEGK
;
A
#
# COMPACT_ATOMS: atom_id res chain seq x y z
N MET A 1 59.73 -26.98 -39.19
CA MET A 1 60.96 -27.25 -40.00
C MET A 1 62.12 -26.57 -39.26
N ARG A 2 63.26 -27.24 -39.04
CA ARG A 2 64.39 -26.80 -38.15
C ARG A 2 63.97 -26.75 -36.65
N HIS A 3 64.62 -27.49 -35.71
CA HIS A 3 66.01 -27.44 -35.19
C HIS A 3 66.21 -26.30 -34.17
N GLN A 4 66.89 -26.46 -33.02
CA GLN A 4 67.61 -27.59 -32.36
C GLN A 4 67.58 -27.34 -30.82
N THR A 5 67.62 -28.31 -29.87
CA THR A 5 68.78 -29.10 -29.38
C THR A 5 69.90 -28.19 -28.81
N LYS A 6 70.49 -28.34 -27.60
CA LYS A 6 70.56 -29.37 -26.51
C LYS A 6 70.68 -28.60 -25.13
N MET A 7 71.04 -29.07 -23.92
CA MET A 7 71.53 -30.33 -23.29
C MET A 7 71.18 -30.36 -21.78
N GLU A 8 71.39 -31.49 -21.08
CA GLU A 8 71.21 -31.64 -19.62
C GLU A 8 72.32 -30.99 -18.78
N ARG A 9 72.05 -30.74 -17.47
CA ARG A 9 72.80 -31.38 -16.35
C ARG A 9 72.20 -31.12 -14.96
N THR A 10 72.65 -31.88 -13.97
CA THR A 10 72.09 -32.02 -12.61
C THR A 10 73.12 -31.74 -11.51
N HIS A 11 72.62 -31.30 -10.33
CA HIS A 11 73.28 -31.28 -9.01
C HIS A 11 74.56 -30.41 -8.83
N ALA A 12 74.89 -29.88 -7.65
CA ALA A 12 74.11 -29.60 -6.42
C ALA A 12 74.94 -28.70 -5.47
N THR A 13 74.27 -28.00 -4.53
CA THR A 13 74.80 -27.51 -3.22
C THR A 13 76.04 -26.57 -3.21
N SER A 14 76.26 -25.67 -2.25
CA SER A 14 75.45 -25.14 -1.14
C SER A 14 76.21 -23.94 -0.55
N GLU A 15 75.57 -22.79 -0.36
CA GLU A 15 76.06 -21.75 0.58
C GLU A 15 74.92 -21.23 1.47
N ASN A 16 75.31 -20.68 2.63
CA ASN A 16 74.49 -20.65 3.84
C ASN A 16 74.71 -19.33 4.60
N ARG A 17 73.63 -18.57 4.86
CA ARG A 17 73.60 -17.68 6.04
C ARG A 17 72.22 -17.20 6.49
N ALA A 18 71.84 -17.69 7.68
CA ALA A 18 71.26 -16.93 8.79
C ALA A 18 69.79 -16.44 8.69
N PRO A 19 69.13 -16.11 9.84
CA PRO A 19 67.70 -16.38 10.00
C PRO A 19 66.82 -15.17 10.39
N SER A 20 65.50 -15.31 10.24
CA SER A 20 64.51 -14.45 10.93
C SER A 20 63.11 -15.07 11.08
N ALA A 21 62.40 -14.61 12.12
CA ALA A 21 60.94 -14.53 12.31
C ALA A 21 60.02 -15.79 12.30
N GLY A 22 60.39 -16.94 11.72
CA GLY A 22 59.40 -17.99 11.41
C GLY A 22 58.71 -18.77 12.55
N ALA A 23 59.18 -18.67 13.81
CA ALA A 23 58.87 -19.67 14.84
C ALA A 23 57.98 -19.22 16.02
N SER A 24 57.54 -17.94 16.08
CA SER A 24 56.86 -17.41 17.27
C SER A 24 55.35 -17.21 17.12
N GLU A 25 54.78 -17.38 15.93
CA GLU A 25 53.43 -16.93 15.60
C GLU A 25 52.44 -18.07 15.32
N THR A 26 52.94 -19.25 14.96
CA THR A 26 52.14 -20.48 14.76
C THR A 26 51.59 -21.06 16.06
N ALA A 27 52.25 -20.85 17.20
CA ALA A 27 51.92 -21.46 18.49
C ALA A 27 50.68 -20.87 19.23
N LYS A 28 49.78 -20.18 18.53
CA LYS A 28 48.61 -19.50 19.14
C LYS A 28 47.22 -19.89 18.61
N ASN A 29 47.12 -20.61 17.49
CA ASN A 29 45.84 -20.92 16.84
C ASN A 29 45.54 -22.42 16.67
N GLU A 30 46.43 -23.33 17.10
CA GLU A 30 46.10 -24.75 17.19
C GLU A 30 45.38 -25.05 18.50
N ILE A 31 44.04 -24.99 18.47
CA ILE A 31 43.23 -25.62 19.52
C ILE A 31 43.45 -27.13 19.39
N ASP A 32 44.13 -27.74 20.36
CA ASP A 32 44.47 -29.17 20.36
C ASP A 32 43.21 -30.00 20.03
N ALA A 33 43.30 -30.87 19.03
CA ALA A 33 42.20 -31.73 18.59
C ALA A 33 41.62 -32.59 19.73
N ARG A 34 42.42 -32.91 20.75
CA ARG A 34 41.96 -33.57 21.99
C ARG A 34 41.11 -32.65 22.85
N LEU A 35 41.46 -31.36 22.93
CA LEU A 35 40.66 -30.35 23.62
C LEU A 35 39.31 -30.14 22.92
N ILE A 36 39.31 -30.11 21.58
CA ILE A 36 38.06 -30.06 20.79
C ILE A 36 37.22 -31.31 21.05
N THR A 37 37.80 -32.50 20.99
CA THR A 37 37.07 -33.76 21.22
C THR A 37 36.51 -33.85 22.64
N ALA A 38 37.27 -33.40 23.65
CA ALA A 38 36.81 -33.34 25.04
C ALA A 38 35.69 -32.32 25.24
N ALA A 39 35.80 -31.12 24.65
CA ALA A 39 34.76 -30.10 24.72
C ALA A 39 33.46 -30.56 24.05
N VAL A 40 33.54 -31.19 22.86
CA VAL A 40 32.38 -31.78 22.18
C VAL A 40 31.75 -32.88 23.02
N ALA A 41 32.55 -33.80 23.59
CA ALA A 41 32.03 -34.88 24.44
C ALA A 41 31.33 -34.36 25.71
N LEU A 42 31.83 -33.29 26.32
CA LEU A 42 31.17 -32.62 27.46
C LEU A 42 29.88 -31.91 27.04
N SER A 43 29.88 -31.24 25.88
CA SER A 43 28.70 -30.51 25.38
C SER A 43 27.51 -31.41 25.03
N MET A 44 27.73 -32.72 24.81
CA MET A 44 26.64 -33.67 24.59
C MET A 44 25.75 -33.89 25.83
N SER A 45 26.23 -33.49 27.02
CA SER A 45 25.48 -33.49 28.28
C SER A 45 25.14 -32.08 28.80
N ASP A 46 25.44 -31.05 28.00
CA ASP A 46 25.21 -29.62 28.33
C ASP A 46 23.91 -29.09 27.68
N VAL A 47 23.25 -29.92 26.87
CA VAL A 47 21.91 -29.66 26.33
C VAL A 47 20.87 -30.04 27.39
N ASP A 48 20.30 -29.04 28.06
CA ASP A 48 19.16 -29.24 28.96
C ASP A 48 17.91 -29.57 28.14
N GLU A 49 17.49 -30.83 28.18
CA GLU A 49 16.30 -31.33 27.48
C GLU A 49 15.01 -30.60 27.93
N GLN A 50 14.92 -30.18 29.19
CA GLN A 50 13.72 -29.51 29.74
C GLN A 50 13.64 -28.05 29.29
N ASP A 51 14.79 -27.37 29.21
CA ASP A 51 14.86 -26.01 28.66
C ASP A 51 14.48 -26.03 27.16
N PHE A 52 15.05 -26.97 26.39
CA PHE A 52 14.72 -27.14 24.96
C PHE A 52 13.27 -27.53 24.71
N ASP A 53 12.69 -28.47 25.46
CA ASP A 53 11.26 -28.80 25.36
C ASP A 53 10.37 -27.59 25.68
N SER A 54 10.77 -26.74 26.64
CA SER A 54 10.06 -25.49 26.95
C SER A 54 10.14 -24.49 25.78
N MET A 55 11.29 -24.36 25.12
CA MET A 55 11.45 -23.51 23.94
C MET A 55 10.61 -24.01 22.76
N ILE A 56 10.54 -25.32 22.55
CA ILE A 56 9.71 -25.95 21.51
C ILE A 56 8.22 -25.66 21.79
N ALA A 57 7.78 -25.77 23.04
CA ALA A 57 6.40 -25.45 23.43
C ALA A 57 6.07 -23.96 23.22
N MET A 58 6.92 -23.04 23.68
CA MET A 58 6.73 -21.60 23.49
C MET A 58 6.73 -21.18 22.01
N TYR A 59 7.59 -21.79 21.18
CA TYR A 59 7.61 -21.56 19.74
C TYR A 59 6.32 -22.07 19.06
N GLY A 60 5.83 -23.23 19.47
CA GLY A 60 4.56 -23.79 19.00
C GLY A 60 3.37 -22.89 19.32
N GLU A 61 3.31 -22.33 20.52
CA GLU A 61 2.22 -21.43 20.94
C GLU A 61 2.15 -20.16 20.07
N GLU A 62 3.29 -19.49 19.77
CA GLU A 62 3.26 -18.33 18.86
C GLU A 62 2.75 -18.73 17.47
N ASP A 63 3.12 -19.89 16.94
CA ASP A 63 2.73 -20.28 15.58
C ASP A 63 1.24 -20.69 15.48
N GLU A 64 0.67 -21.32 16.51
CA GLU A 64 -0.78 -21.52 16.61
C GLU A 64 -1.53 -20.18 16.60
N GLN A 65 -1.07 -19.21 17.41
CA GLN A 65 -1.66 -17.86 17.43
C GLN A 65 -1.45 -17.09 16.12
N ARG A 66 -0.31 -17.28 15.45
CA ARG A 66 -0.01 -16.72 14.11
C ARG A 66 -1.04 -17.23 13.10
N GLU A 67 -1.32 -18.53 13.09
CA GLU A 67 -2.29 -19.14 12.18
C GLU A 67 -3.74 -18.72 12.47
N ILE A 68 -4.12 -18.52 13.74
CA ILE A 68 -5.41 -17.94 14.12
C ILE A 68 -5.53 -16.49 13.62
N LEU A 69 -4.48 -15.67 13.81
CA LEU A 69 -4.44 -14.28 13.35
C LEU A 69 -4.51 -14.19 11.81
N ILE A 70 -3.80 -15.06 11.09
CA ILE A 70 -3.85 -15.15 9.62
C ILE A 70 -5.28 -15.44 9.14
N LYS A 71 -5.99 -16.37 9.79
CA LYS A 71 -7.37 -16.74 9.45
C LYS A 71 -8.34 -15.57 9.66
N LYS A 72 -8.29 -14.91 10.82
CA LYS A 72 -9.12 -13.72 11.11
C LYS A 72 -8.79 -12.54 10.18
N SER A 73 -7.51 -12.32 9.86
CA SER A 73 -7.08 -11.27 8.91
C SER A 73 -7.68 -11.44 7.51
N ARG A 74 -7.70 -12.68 6.99
CA ARG A 74 -8.33 -13.01 5.69
C ARG A 74 -9.84 -12.73 5.69
N GLU A 75 -10.52 -12.96 6.80
CA GLU A 75 -11.94 -12.66 6.93
C GLU A 75 -12.24 -11.16 7.02
N ILE A 76 -11.45 -10.40 7.80
CA ILE A 76 -11.53 -8.93 7.88
C ILE A 76 -11.34 -8.30 6.49
N LEU A 77 -10.29 -8.70 5.74
CA LEU A 77 -10.04 -8.26 4.35
C LEU A 77 -11.24 -8.50 3.43
N LYS A 78 -11.85 -9.68 3.52
CA LYS A 78 -13.02 -10.07 2.71
C LYS A 78 -14.23 -9.20 3.04
N LEU A 79 -14.52 -8.99 4.32
CA LEU A 79 -15.68 -8.24 4.79
C LEU A 79 -15.54 -6.73 4.52
N ALA A 80 -14.33 -6.17 4.69
CA ALA A 80 -14.03 -4.77 4.35
C ALA A 80 -14.22 -4.50 2.85
N LYS A 81 -13.69 -5.37 1.96
CA LYS A 81 -13.98 -5.30 0.51
C LYS A 81 -15.46 -5.34 0.21
N GLN A 82 -16.18 -6.28 0.82
CA GLN A 82 -17.64 -6.37 0.65
C GLN A 82 -18.38 -5.12 1.15
N ALA A 83 -17.86 -4.41 2.15
CA ALA A 83 -18.40 -3.14 2.64
C ALA A 83 -18.18 -1.98 1.64
N ILE A 84 -16.98 -1.88 1.05
CA ILE A 84 -16.65 -0.90 -0.01
C ILE A 84 -17.50 -1.15 -1.26
N PHE A 85 -17.63 -2.41 -1.70
CA PHE A 85 -18.53 -2.79 -2.80
C PHE A 85 -20.02 -2.61 -2.47
N ALA A 86 -20.42 -2.53 -1.21
CA ALA A 86 -21.79 -2.19 -0.81
C ALA A 86 -22.05 -0.68 -0.94
N LEU A 87 -21.13 0.18 -0.47
CA LEU A 87 -21.23 1.64 -0.62
C LEU A 87 -21.35 2.10 -2.07
N HIS A 88 -20.55 1.55 -2.99
CA HIS A 88 -20.66 1.85 -4.42
C HIS A 88 -22.02 1.50 -5.03
N ARG A 89 -22.72 0.51 -4.46
CA ARG A 89 -24.08 0.10 -4.85
C ARG A 89 -25.17 0.80 -4.04
N ARG A 90 -24.80 1.81 -3.23
CA ARG A 90 -25.67 2.57 -2.30
C ARG A 90 -26.29 1.70 -1.18
N ASP A 91 -25.76 0.51 -0.93
CA ASP A 91 -26.18 -0.42 0.14
C ASP A 91 -25.43 -0.09 1.45
N VAL A 92 -25.93 0.92 2.15
CA VAL A 92 -25.35 1.43 3.40
C VAL A 92 -25.53 0.41 4.54
N ASP A 93 -26.64 -0.34 4.55
CA ASP A 93 -26.94 -1.30 5.62
C ASP A 93 -26.01 -2.51 5.58
N GLN A 94 -25.69 -3.05 4.39
CA GLN A 94 -24.71 -4.14 4.28
C GLN A 94 -23.29 -3.67 4.59
N CYS A 95 -22.95 -2.42 4.23
CA CYS A 95 -21.69 -1.81 4.63
C CYS A 95 -21.56 -1.76 6.17
N GLN A 96 -22.58 -1.24 6.85
CA GLN A 96 -22.60 -1.14 8.31
C GLN A 96 -22.57 -2.52 9.00
N ARG A 97 -23.30 -3.51 8.46
CA ARG A 97 -23.25 -4.91 8.94
C ARG A 97 -21.83 -5.48 8.83
N ASN A 98 -21.16 -5.29 7.70
CA ASN A 98 -19.80 -5.80 7.46
C ASN A 98 -18.78 -5.13 8.36
N ILE A 99 -18.77 -3.80 8.45
CA ILE A 99 -17.88 -3.02 9.34
C ILE A 99 -18.05 -3.47 10.79
N LYS A 100 -19.29 -3.63 11.25
CA LYS A 100 -19.60 -4.13 12.60
C LYS A 100 -19.09 -5.56 12.83
N HIS A 101 -19.00 -6.39 11.80
CA HIS A 101 -18.41 -7.72 11.90
C HIS A 101 -16.87 -7.66 11.93
N CYS A 102 -16.23 -6.87 11.06
CA CYS A 102 -14.79 -6.63 11.11
C CYS A 102 -14.33 -6.14 12.49
N ARG A 103 -15.07 -5.21 13.11
CA ARG A 103 -14.75 -4.71 14.46
C ARG A 103 -14.82 -5.76 15.56
N LYS A 104 -15.68 -6.79 15.44
CA LYS A 104 -15.65 -7.94 16.35
C LYS A 104 -14.38 -8.76 16.16
N LEU A 105 -14.08 -9.13 14.90
CA LEU A 105 -12.88 -9.91 14.56
C LEU A 105 -11.59 -9.20 14.98
N VAL A 106 -11.53 -7.86 14.89
CA VAL A 106 -10.40 -7.05 15.37
C VAL A 106 -10.30 -7.01 16.90
N ALA A 107 -11.42 -6.98 17.63
CA ALA A 107 -11.40 -7.11 19.08
C ALA A 107 -10.96 -8.51 19.52
N GLU A 108 -11.35 -9.55 18.77
CA GLU A 108 -10.91 -10.93 19.00
C GLU A 108 -9.42 -11.16 18.67
N THR A 109 -8.77 -10.29 17.88
CA THR A 109 -7.32 -10.34 17.61
C THR A 109 -6.49 -9.45 18.54
N GLN A 110 -7.09 -8.56 19.34
CA GLN A 110 -6.34 -7.73 20.29
C GLN A 110 -5.51 -8.57 21.27
N PRO A 111 -6.09 -9.55 22.02
CA PRO A 111 -5.33 -10.34 23.00
C PRO A 111 -4.17 -11.12 22.38
N ILE A 112 -4.35 -11.63 21.14
CA ILE A 112 -3.30 -12.32 20.39
C ILE A 112 -2.11 -11.38 20.15
N THR A 113 -2.38 -10.15 19.72
CA THR A 113 -1.34 -9.15 19.43
C THR A 113 -0.78 -8.45 20.66
N GLU A 114 -1.40 -8.62 21.84
CA GLU A 114 -0.91 -8.16 23.14
C GLU A 114 -0.02 -9.21 23.80
N GLY A 115 -0.41 -10.50 23.74
CA GLY A 115 0.42 -11.63 24.20
C GLY A 115 1.63 -11.88 23.31
N PHE A 116 1.50 -11.72 21.99
CA PHE A 116 2.58 -11.92 21.01
C PHE A 116 2.80 -10.64 20.17
N PRO A 117 3.51 -9.62 20.68
CA PRO A 117 3.65 -8.32 20.02
C PRO A 117 4.25 -8.36 18.61
N ALA A 118 5.06 -9.35 18.28
CA ALA A 118 5.59 -9.55 16.92
C ALA A 118 4.47 -9.77 15.89
N LEU A 119 3.40 -10.50 16.26
CA LEU A 119 2.26 -10.79 15.40
C LEU A 119 1.47 -9.52 15.03
N ARG A 120 1.54 -8.45 15.83
CA ARG A 120 0.90 -7.15 15.54
C ARG A 120 1.36 -6.52 14.23
N PHE A 121 2.55 -6.87 13.76
CA PHE A 121 3.21 -6.33 12.56
C PHE A 121 3.12 -7.28 11.36
N LEU A 122 2.43 -8.43 11.50
CA LEU A 122 2.28 -9.40 10.42
C LEU A 122 1.53 -8.77 9.23
N GLY A 123 2.17 -8.74 8.05
CA GLY A 123 1.72 -7.90 6.93
C GLY A 123 0.28 -8.15 6.45
N ILE A 124 -0.26 -9.37 6.61
CA ILE A 124 -1.67 -9.67 6.30
C ILE A 124 -2.65 -9.03 7.29
N TYR A 125 -2.26 -8.88 8.56
CA TYR A 125 -3.07 -8.22 9.59
C TYR A 125 -3.00 -6.70 9.44
N VAL A 126 -1.81 -6.15 9.20
CA VAL A 126 -1.64 -4.71 8.90
C VAL A 126 -2.47 -4.32 7.66
N GLY A 127 -2.43 -5.10 6.58
CA GLY A 127 -3.27 -4.89 5.40
C GLY A 127 -4.78 -5.05 5.68
N ALA A 128 -5.17 -5.99 6.55
CA ALA A 128 -6.57 -6.15 6.98
C ALA A 128 -7.09 -4.93 7.77
N LEU A 129 -6.22 -4.30 8.56
CA LEU A 129 -6.53 -3.08 9.29
C LEU A 129 -6.57 -1.85 8.37
N GLU A 130 -5.64 -1.70 7.42
CA GLU A 130 -5.69 -0.64 6.39
C GLU A 130 -7.00 -0.68 5.58
N GLU A 131 -7.40 -1.88 5.12
CA GLU A 131 -8.65 -2.09 4.36
C GLU A 131 -9.92 -1.80 5.19
N LEU A 132 -9.90 -2.11 6.50
CA LEU A 132 -10.97 -1.72 7.41
C LEU A 132 -11.03 -0.20 7.60
N ALA A 133 -9.87 0.46 7.74
CA ALA A 133 -9.80 1.92 7.84
C ALA A 133 -10.37 2.59 6.58
N GLU A 134 -10.03 2.11 5.38
CA GLU A 134 -10.63 2.57 4.13
C GLU A 134 -12.17 2.44 4.14
N ALA A 135 -12.69 1.25 4.50
CA ALA A 135 -14.13 1.01 4.54
C ALA A 135 -14.87 1.94 5.52
N GLU A 136 -14.30 2.20 6.70
CA GLU A 136 -14.88 3.10 7.72
C GLU A 136 -14.75 4.58 7.34
N ILE A 137 -13.65 4.98 6.69
CA ILE A 137 -13.48 6.32 6.12
C ILE A 137 -14.53 6.57 5.04
N PHE A 138 -14.73 5.62 4.11
CA PHE A 138 -15.71 5.75 3.04
C PHE A 138 -17.14 5.79 3.58
N PHE A 139 -17.46 4.94 4.57
CA PHE A 139 -18.77 4.93 5.24
C PHE A 139 -19.08 6.28 5.92
N SER A 140 -18.13 6.85 6.66
CA SER A 140 -18.29 8.15 7.33
C SER A 140 -18.31 9.30 6.33
N PHE A 141 -17.54 9.24 5.23
CA PHE A 141 -17.58 10.23 4.16
C PHE A 141 -18.97 10.30 3.51
N ILE A 142 -19.56 9.16 3.14
CA ILE A 142 -20.88 9.10 2.50
C ILE A 142 -22.02 9.42 3.48
N SER A 143 -21.98 8.87 4.70
CA SER A 143 -23.09 8.93 5.66
C SER A 143 -23.07 10.18 6.54
N GLU A 144 -21.88 10.66 6.92
CA GLU A 144 -21.68 11.73 7.89
C GLU A 144 -21.00 12.98 7.28
N ARG A 145 -20.62 12.93 6.00
CA ARG A 145 -19.98 14.04 5.24
C ARG A 145 -18.67 14.55 5.87
N ARG A 146 -17.94 13.67 6.54
CA ARG A 146 -16.67 13.98 7.25
C ARG A 146 -15.69 12.81 7.17
N LEU A 147 -14.44 13.06 7.56
CA LEU A 147 -13.55 11.99 7.98
C LEU A 147 -13.91 11.53 9.40
N PRO A 148 -13.82 10.22 9.70
CA PRO A 148 -13.88 9.72 11.06
C PRO A 148 -12.65 10.22 11.84
N ARG A 149 -12.78 10.42 13.15
CA ARG A 149 -11.62 10.79 13.98
C ARG A 149 -10.74 9.56 14.17
N PHE A 150 -9.42 9.70 14.01
CA PHE A 150 -8.46 8.62 14.27
C PHE A 150 -8.70 7.92 15.62
N ALA A 151 -8.98 8.68 16.68
CA ALA A 151 -9.25 8.13 18.02
C ALA A 151 -10.51 7.23 18.11
N SER A 152 -11.51 7.40 17.23
CA SER A 152 -12.68 6.48 17.15
C SER A 152 -12.39 5.18 16.38
N LEU A 153 -11.18 5.03 15.84
CA LEU A 153 -10.77 3.91 15.01
C LEU A 153 -9.82 2.92 15.71
N HIS A 154 -9.62 3.07 17.03
CA HIS A 154 -8.86 2.13 17.85
C HIS A 154 -9.29 0.66 17.59
N PRO A 155 -8.35 -0.31 17.43
CA PRO A 155 -6.89 -0.24 17.69
C PRO A 155 -6.00 0.09 16.47
N LEU A 156 -6.53 0.82 15.47
CA LEU A 156 -5.73 1.27 14.32
C LEU A 156 -4.55 2.17 14.73
N ARG A 157 -3.40 1.97 14.08
CA ARG A 157 -2.23 2.86 14.12
C ARG A 157 -2.41 4.05 13.18
N VAL A 158 -1.63 5.11 13.41
CA VAL A 158 -1.59 6.29 12.52
C VAL A 158 -1.23 5.88 11.08
N GLU A 159 -0.24 5.01 10.91
CA GLU A 159 0.15 4.51 9.58
C GLU A 159 -0.96 3.73 8.88
N GLU A 160 -1.72 2.92 9.61
CA GLU A 160 -2.81 2.09 9.05
C GLU A 160 -4.01 2.96 8.67
N TYR A 161 -4.33 3.96 9.50
CA TYR A 161 -5.33 4.99 9.18
C TYR A 161 -4.93 5.81 7.94
N LEU A 162 -3.67 6.25 7.85
CA LEU A 162 -3.18 6.98 6.67
C LEU A 162 -3.10 6.07 5.44
N GLY A 163 -2.77 4.79 5.61
CA GLY A 163 -2.75 3.77 4.56
C GLY A 163 -4.14 3.57 3.93
N GLY A 164 -5.17 3.38 4.76
CA GLY A 164 -6.56 3.30 4.31
C GLY A 164 -7.11 4.63 3.78
N LEU A 165 -6.66 5.77 4.31
CA LEU A 165 -7.02 7.10 3.79
C LEU A 165 -6.48 7.35 2.37
N MET A 166 -5.29 6.84 2.04
CA MET A 166 -4.75 6.95 0.68
C MET A 166 -5.51 6.05 -0.29
N ASP A 167 -5.75 4.78 0.07
CA ASP A 167 -6.48 3.83 -0.79
C ASP A 167 -7.92 4.32 -1.04
N PHE A 168 -8.59 4.82 0.00
CA PHE A 168 -9.89 5.49 -0.09
C PHE A 168 -9.95 6.57 -1.16
N THR A 169 -8.88 7.33 -1.41
CA THR A 169 -8.91 8.36 -2.47
C THR A 169 -9.08 7.75 -3.87
N GLY A 170 -8.60 6.53 -4.10
CA GLY A 170 -8.81 5.77 -5.33
C GLY A 170 -10.28 5.37 -5.52
N GLU A 171 -10.91 4.84 -4.46
CA GLU A 171 -12.35 4.50 -4.47
C GLU A 171 -13.25 5.76 -4.49
N LEU A 172 -12.80 6.89 -3.93
CA LEU A 172 -13.46 8.20 -4.09
C LEU A 172 -13.40 8.71 -5.54
N ASN A 173 -12.28 8.53 -6.24
CA ASN A 173 -12.19 8.81 -7.68
C ASN A 173 -13.13 7.91 -8.49
N ARG A 174 -13.25 6.62 -8.13
CA ARG A 174 -14.24 5.73 -8.77
C ARG A 174 -15.69 6.18 -8.52
N PHE A 175 -16.00 6.62 -7.29
CA PHE A 175 -17.29 7.20 -6.95
C PHE A 175 -17.58 8.48 -7.75
N ALA A 176 -16.58 9.36 -7.91
CA ALA A 176 -16.69 10.58 -8.71
C ALA A 176 -16.94 10.27 -10.20
N VAL A 177 -16.27 9.27 -10.78
CA VAL A 177 -16.56 8.82 -12.17
C VAL A 177 -18.02 8.36 -12.32
N LEU A 178 -18.58 7.65 -11.33
CA LEU A 178 -20.00 7.26 -11.34
C LEU A 178 -20.95 8.46 -11.24
N ARG A 179 -20.60 9.50 -10.46
CA ARG A 179 -21.36 10.76 -10.40
C ARG A 179 -21.25 11.58 -11.70
N ALA A 180 -20.10 11.58 -12.36
CA ALA A 180 -19.91 12.24 -13.65
C ALA A 180 -20.79 11.65 -14.76
N VAL A 181 -21.00 10.32 -14.76
CA VAL A 181 -21.97 9.65 -15.66
C VAL A 181 -23.40 10.09 -15.37
N GLU A 182 -23.75 10.33 -14.10
CA GLU A 182 -25.02 10.91 -13.65
C GLU A 182 -25.12 12.44 -13.90
N GLN A 183 -24.13 13.04 -14.57
CA GLN A 183 -23.96 14.48 -14.83
C GLN A 183 -23.86 15.38 -13.56
N ASP A 184 -23.58 14.80 -12.40
CA ASP A 184 -23.47 15.49 -11.12
C ASP A 184 -22.09 16.18 -10.96
N LEU A 185 -21.97 17.39 -11.52
CA LEU A 185 -20.77 18.22 -11.42
C LEU A 185 -20.49 18.72 -9.99
N GLU A 186 -21.52 18.89 -9.15
CA GLU A 186 -21.35 19.37 -7.78
C GLU A 186 -20.61 18.33 -6.94
N THR A 187 -21.08 17.08 -6.91
CA THR A 187 -20.40 16.01 -6.17
C THR A 187 -19.02 15.73 -6.74
N VAL A 188 -18.82 15.76 -8.07
CA VAL A 188 -17.49 15.59 -8.68
C VAL A 188 -16.51 16.68 -8.23
N SER A 189 -16.96 17.94 -8.19
CA SER A 189 -16.16 19.08 -7.71
C SER A 189 -15.80 18.92 -6.22
N LEU A 190 -16.78 18.53 -5.39
CA LEU A 190 -16.57 18.26 -3.96
C LEU A 190 -15.59 17.10 -3.72
N CYS A 191 -15.63 16.04 -4.54
CA CYS A 191 -14.66 14.94 -4.48
C CYS A 191 -13.24 15.42 -4.81
N ARG A 192 -13.07 16.26 -5.84
CA ARG A 192 -11.76 16.88 -6.18
C ARG A 192 -11.26 17.72 -5.02
N ASP A 193 -12.03 18.73 -4.61
CA ASP A 193 -11.64 19.68 -3.56
C ASP A 193 -11.32 19.00 -2.22
N PHE A 194 -11.91 17.84 -1.94
CA PHE A 194 -11.60 17.01 -0.79
C PHE A 194 -10.27 16.26 -0.92
N VAL A 195 -9.95 15.71 -2.10
CA VAL A 195 -8.65 15.05 -2.36
C VAL A 195 -7.50 16.06 -2.33
N ASN A 196 -7.65 17.25 -2.91
CA ASN A 196 -6.64 18.31 -2.83
C ASN A 196 -6.36 18.69 -1.35
N LYS A 197 -7.41 18.82 -0.51
CA LYS A 197 -7.26 19.07 0.94
C LYS A 197 -6.54 17.93 1.69
N ILE A 198 -6.66 16.68 1.25
CA ILE A 198 -5.87 15.56 1.79
C ILE A 198 -4.41 15.71 1.36
N HIS A 199 -4.14 16.01 0.08
CA HIS A 199 -2.78 16.21 -0.43
C HIS A 199 -2.05 17.34 0.31
N GLU A 200 -2.71 18.48 0.55
CA GLU A 200 -2.20 19.58 1.39
C GLU A 200 -1.77 19.13 2.79
N LYS A 201 -2.47 18.17 3.41
CA LYS A 201 -2.08 17.65 4.74
C LYS A 201 -1.02 16.57 4.67
N MET A 202 -1.02 15.73 3.64
CA MET A 202 0.03 14.73 3.42
C MET A 202 1.39 15.37 3.08
N LEU A 203 1.41 16.55 2.44
CA LEU A 203 2.62 17.35 2.20
C LEU A 203 3.32 17.81 3.49
N LEU A 204 2.62 17.83 4.64
CA LEU A 204 3.20 18.20 5.94
C LEU A 204 3.89 17.03 6.65
N LEU A 205 3.85 15.82 6.08
CA LEU A 205 4.45 14.62 6.66
C LEU A 205 5.82 14.33 6.03
N ASP A 206 6.84 14.10 6.86
CA ASP A 206 8.13 13.55 6.42
C ASP A 206 7.96 12.06 6.03
N LEU A 207 7.45 11.82 4.82
CA LEU A 207 7.22 10.49 4.29
C LEU A 207 8.54 9.83 3.85
N ARG A 208 9.23 9.26 4.86
CA ARG A 208 10.35 8.33 4.73
C ARG A 208 10.04 7.18 3.76
N ASN A 209 11.08 6.49 3.29
CA ASN A 209 10.97 5.33 2.38
C ASN A 209 10.18 4.16 3.01
N SER A 210 8.86 4.21 2.83
CA SER A 210 7.84 3.38 3.50
C SER A 210 6.75 2.97 2.49
N PRO A 211 5.89 1.99 2.80
CA PRO A 211 4.73 1.66 1.97
C PRO A 211 3.81 2.88 1.75
N LEU A 212 3.60 3.69 2.78
CA LEU A 212 2.79 4.90 2.73
C LEU A 212 3.31 5.93 1.71
N ARG A 213 4.64 6.02 1.50
CA ARG A 213 5.21 6.89 0.47
C ARG A 213 4.77 6.50 -0.94
N ARG A 214 4.65 5.20 -1.24
CA ARG A 214 4.16 4.71 -2.54
C ARG A 214 2.67 5.03 -2.72
N LYS A 215 1.86 4.84 -1.67
CA LYS A 215 0.43 5.22 -1.67
C LYS A 215 0.23 6.73 -1.86
N TYR A 216 1.10 7.55 -1.25
CA TYR A 216 1.11 9.00 -1.45
C TYR A 216 1.49 9.43 -2.88
N ASP A 217 2.36 8.70 -3.57
CA ASP A 217 2.61 8.99 -4.98
C ASP A 217 1.38 8.65 -5.85
N THR A 218 0.58 7.64 -5.50
CA THR A 218 -0.74 7.36 -6.13
C THR A 218 -1.73 8.53 -5.98
N LEU A 219 -1.78 9.17 -4.80
CA LEU A 219 -2.68 10.31 -4.51
C LEU A 219 -2.57 11.43 -5.57
N LYS A 220 -1.35 11.72 -6.05
CA LYS A 220 -1.08 12.76 -7.05
C LYS A 220 -1.64 12.43 -8.44
N TYR A 221 -1.81 11.15 -8.76
CA TYR A 221 -2.47 10.71 -9.98
C TYR A 221 -4.00 10.72 -9.81
N THR A 222 -4.50 10.40 -8.62
CA THR A 222 -5.94 10.50 -8.26
C THR A 222 -6.43 11.95 -8.32
N GLU A 223 -5.70 12.88 -7.72
CA GLU A 223 -5.95 14.33 -7.76
C GLU A 223 -6.10 14.82 -9.20
N LYS A 224 -5.08 14.60 -10.05
CA LYS A 224 -5.09 15.03 -11.45
C LYS A 224 -6.22 14.42 -12.27
N LYS A 225 -6.61 13.16 -12.00
CA LYS A 225 -7.77 12.52 -12.65
C LYS A 225 -9.08 13.21 -12.27
N LEU A 226 -9.26 13.59 -11.01
CA LEU A 226 -10.43 14.34 -10.55
C LEU A 226 -10.48 15.76 -11.13
N GLU A 227 -9.32 16.40 -11.30
CA GLU A 227 -9.24 17.71 -11.97
C GLU A 227 -9.56 17.63 -13.47
N SER A 228 -9.01 16.66 -14.19
CA SER A 228 -9.40 16.38 -15.59
C SER A 228 -10.90 16.08 -15.71
N LEU A 229 -11.43 15.18 -14.88
CA LEU A 229 -12.85 14.80 -14.90
C LEU A 229 -13.77 16.00 -14.64
N CYS A 230 -13.43 16.85 -13.67
CA CYS A 230 -14.18 18.07 -13.37
C CYS A 230 -14.17 19.06 -14.55
N TYR A 231 -13.01 19.25 -15.18
CA TYR A 231 -12.84 20.11 -16.36
C TYR A 231 -13.61 19.59 -17.57
N GLU A 232 -13.49 18.29 -17.89
CA GLU A 232 -14.18 17.62 -18.99
C GLU A 232 -15.70 17.69 -18.84
N LEU A 233 -16.22 17.41 -17.63
CA LEU A 233 -17.64 17.48 -17.33
C LEU A 233 -18.18 18.93 -17.44
N GLN A 234 -17.45 19.92 -16.91
CA GLN A 234 -17.83 21.32 -17.02
C GLN A 234 -17.78 21.81 -18.48
N MET A 235 -16.80 21.37 -19.27
CA MET A 235 -16.69 21.67 -20.69
C MET A 235 -17.85 21.05 -21.49
N GLY A 236 -18.18 19.78 -21.23
CA GLY A 236 -19.30 19.09 -21.88
C GLY A 236 -20.65 19.75 -21.60
N ILE A 237 -20.86 20.28 -20.39
CA ILE A 237 -22.04 21.07 -20.04
C ILE A 237 -22.09 22.38 -20.85
N ARG A 238 -20.98 23.12 -20.94
CA ARG A 238 -20.91 24.36 -21.74
C ARG A 238 -21.16 24.10 -23.23
N LEU A 239 -20.58 23.03 -23.78
CA LEU A 239 -20.73 22.68 -25.20
C LEU A 239 -22.14 22.19 -25.56
N LYS A 240 -22.85 21.50 -24.66
CA LYS A 240 -24.28 21.17 -24.85
C LYS A 240 -25.18 22.41 -24.95
N GLY A 241 -24.75 23.55 -24.38
CA GLY A 241 -25.43 24.84 -24.49
C GLY A 241 -24.83 25.80 -25.53
N PHE A 242 -23.84 25.37 -26.31
CA PHE A 242 -23.11 26.25 -27.23
C PHE A 242 -23.80 26.33 -28.60
N LEU A 243 -24.56 27.39 -28.82
CA LEU A 243 -24.89 27.86 -30.16
C LEU A 243 -23.68 28.64 -30.72
N PRO A 244 -23.05 28.19 -31.82
CA PRO A 244 -22.01 28.99 -32.47
C PRO A 244 -22.63 30.26 -33.08
N PRO A 245 -21.89 31.40 -33.15
CA PRO A 245 -22.43 32.67 -33.66
C PRO A 245 -23.02 32.59 -35.08
N SER A 246 -22.52 31.68 -35.93
CA SER A 246 -23.06 31.42 -37.27
C SER A 246 -24.48 30.83 -37.28
N MET A 247 -24.94 30.27 -36.16
CA MET A 247 -26.32 29.82 -35.94
C MET A 247 -27.15 30.83 -35.13
N THR A 248 -26.60 32.01 -34.84
CA THR A 248 -27.26 33.12 -34.14
C THR A 248 -27.37 34.38 -35.00
N LEU A 249 -27.11 34.26 -36.31
CA LEU A 249 -27.35 35.32 -37.28
C LEU A 249 -28.84 35.66 -37.32
N GLU A 250 -29.17 36.94 -37.23
CA GLU A 250 -30.49 37.43 -37.58
C GLU A 250 -30.77 37.11 -39.07
N PRO A 251 -32.04 36.82 -39.45
CA PRO A 251 -32.36 36.56 -40.85
C PRO A 251 -31.95 37.75 -41.71
N GLU A 252 -31.28 37.51 -42.83
CA GLU A 252 -30.87 38.58 -43.74
C GLU A 252 -32.09 39.42 -44.13
N PRO A 253 -31.98 40.77 -44.16
CA PRO A 253 -33.09 41.64 -44.50
C PRO A 253 -33.55 41.30 -45.92
N MET A 254 -34.81 40.86 -46.05
CA MET A 254 -35.39 40.40 -47.33
C MET A 254 -35.06 41.38 -48.47
N SER A 255 -34.66 40.85 -49.62
CA SER A 255 -34.41 41.69 -50.78
C SER A 255 -35.70 42.39 -51.21
N LYS A 256 -35.62 43.55 -51.85
CA LYS A 256 -36.83 44.32 -52.20
C LYS A 256 -37.76 43.55 -53.15
N SER A 257 -37.21 42.69 -54.01
CA SER A 257 -37.96 41.74 -54.84
C SER A 257 -38.83 40.78 -54.02
N ASP A 258 -38.36 40.30 -52.87
CA ASP A 258 -39.09 39.34 -52.01
C ASP A 258 -40.23 40.01 -51.19
N ALA A 259 -40.29 41.34 -51.21
CA ALA A 259 -41.35 42.14 -50.63
C ALA A 259 -42.44 42.45 -51.66
N GLU A 260 -42.06 42.80 -52.90
CA GLU A 260 -42.98 43.19 -53.97
C GLU A 260 -43.87 42.02 -54.42
N GLU A 261 -43.34 40.79 -54.55
CA GLU A 261 -44.15 39.58 -54.84
C GLU A 261 -45.23 39.25 -53.76
N LYS A 262 -45.15 39.85 -52.56
CA LYS A 262 -46.13 39.66 -51.47
C LYS A 262 -47.22 40.72 -51.42
N GLU A 263 -47.10 41.83 -52.15
CA GLU A 263 -48.17 42.82 -52.29
C GLU A 263 -49.04 42.58 -53.53
N GLU A 264 -48.48 42.06 -54.64
CA GLU A 264 -49.29 41.71 -55.83
C GLU A 264 -50.08 40.39 -55.68
N GLY A 265 -49.79 39.58 -54.67
CA GLY A 265 -50.40 38.27 -54.45
C GLY A 265 -51.65 38.24 -53.53
N LYS A 266 -52.46 39.31 -53.47
CA LYS A 266 -53.47 39.47 -52.40
C LYS A 266 -54.80 40.13 -52.83
#